data_AF-A0A2T2UQ74-F1
#
_entry.id   AF-A0A2T2UQ74-F1
#
_cell.length_a   1.000
_cell.length_b   1.000
_cell.length_c   1.000
_cell.angle_alpha   90.00
_cell.angle_beta   90.00
_cell.angle_gamma   90.00
#
_symmetry.space_group_name_H-M   'P 1'
#
loop_
_entity.id
_entity.type
_entity.pdbx_description
1 polymer ?
#
loop_
_entity_poly.entity_id
_entity_poly.type
_entity_poly.pdbx_seq_one_letter_code
_entity_poly.pdbx_strand_id
1 'polypeptide(L)'
;MTPHDFLRLHDPSWSSFEDVGSESSLRIVEGDCVGVVVFNLGGPESLDDVEPFLYNLLMDPLLFDLPVEGRLRHWLAKSVAYVRAQTLRDRYEMIGGGSPLTRLAREQAQSLQGHLASQYGQSTGVEFRTYSAMRYGHPFWEEAAAQMAADGVDKAVLLPGYPQFSTFTTGSALAYWKALSAADERASWPTTVVPEYAANPKYVQAVSERIDQALQRFPRNVRREVVLVFSAHDTVFGARGQRGDPYCCHVHSTVEQVMRHRNRDQPFHTTFQSVMGPSSWLSPSTPDTIETLAERDHRSVLVVPISFVTDHVNTSYDLDISVRARAEARGIDHFEVTASLNTHPLFIEALGEATIAQLDLPVDVNQLRFGGDGQSRGYPLRPYHQRPRHGLNGQSSSCSECGSGQGARRWTLPDRSTEPDAPSDPSSTRSDPSVPQGSESASDGDS
;
A
#
# COMPACT_ATOMS: atom_id res chain seq x y z
N MET A 1 24.32 11.97 -2.62
CA MET A 1 23.69 13.29 -2.68
C MET A 1 23.35 13.75 -1.27
N THR A 2 23.59 15.01 -0.88
CA THR A 2 23.14 15.48 0.45
C THR A 2 21.65 15.87 0.42
N PRO A 3 20.94 15.87 1.56
CA PRO A 3 19.54 16.37 1.60
C PRO A 3 19.39 17.81 1.11
N HIS A 4 20.44 18.62 1.22
CA HIS A 4 20.45 19.99 0.72
C HIS A 4 20.60 20.07 -0.81
N ASP A 5 21.34 19.14 -1.41
CA ASP A 5 21.44 19.03 -2.87
C ASP A 5 20.11 18.58 -3.47
N PHE A 6 19.43 17.61 -2.82
CA PHE A 6 18.09 17.19 -3.22
C PHE A 6 17.09 18.36 -3.20
N LEU A 7 17.09 19.18 -2.14
CA LEU A 7 16.23 20.37 -2.06
C LEU A 7 16.43 21.36 -3.21
N ARG A 8 17.65 21.45 -3.77
CA ARG A 8 17.98 22.37 -4.87
C ARG A 8 17.61 21.80 -6.23
N LEU A 9 17.74 20.48 -6.38
CA LEU A 9 17.49 19.77 -7.63
C LEU A 9 16.04 19.31 -7.79
N HIS A 10 15.30 19.24 -6.69
CA HIS A 10 13.93 18.77 -6.68
C HIS A 10 13.02 19.66 -7.54
N ASP A 11 12.36 19.03 -8.50
CA ASP A 11 11.24 19.61 -9.24
C ASP A 11 9.93 19.02 -8.68
N PRO A 12 8.96 19.86 -8.27
CA PRO A 12 7.64 19.42 -7.80
C PRO A 12 6.87 18.54 -8.79
N SER A 13 7.21 18.59 -10.08
CA SER A 13 6.61 17.74 -11.11
C SER A 13 7.05 16.28 -11.03
N TRP A 14 8.15 15.93 -10.35
CA TRP A 14 8.73 14.58 -10.37
C TRP A 14 8.10 13.59 -9.38
N SER A 15 6.87 13.82 -8.95
CA SER A 15 6.21 13.02 -7.91
C SER A 15 5.35 11.88 -8.44
N SER A 16 5.27 11.66 -9.76
CA SER A 16 4.49 10.57 -10.36
C SER A 16 5.39 9.44 -10.87
N PHE A 17 4.81 8.24 -11.03
CA PHE A 17 5.53 7.10 -11.62
C PHE A 17 5.75 7.28 -13.14
N GLU A 18 4.91 8.08 -13.81
CA GLU A 18 5.01 8.39 -15.24
C GLU A 18 6.25 9.25 -15.55
N ASP A 19 6.75 9.99 -14.56
CA ASP A 19 7.94 10.85 -14.69
C ASP A 19 9.28 10.12 -14.60
N VAL A 20 9.25 8.85 -14.16
CA VAL A 20 10.44 8.06 -13.80
C VAL A 20 10.51 6.72 -14.53
N GLY A 21 9.37 6.08 -14.79
CA GLY A 21 9.29 4.83 -15.53
C GLY A 21 8.63 4.99 -16.89
N SER A 22 8.97 4.10 -17.83
CA SER A 22 8.25 3.99 -19.09
C SER A 22 6.77 3.62 -18.86
N GLU A 23 5.84 4.26 -19.58
CA GLU A 23 4.41 3.87 -19.58
C GLU A 23 4.19 2.45 -20.12
N SER A 24 5.12 1.98 -20.96
CA SER A 24 5.14 0.64 -21.55
C SER A 24 6.06 -0.31 -20.79
N SER A 25 5.75 -1.61 -20.84
CA SER A 25 6.58 -2.65 -20.24
C SER A 25 8.01 -2.58 -20.77
N LEU A 26 8.97 -2.77 -19.88
CA LEU A 26 10.38 -2.75 -20.24
C LEU A 26 10.74 -4.06 -20.95
N ARG A 27 11.19 -3.97 -22.21
CA ARG A 27 11.59 -5.13 -23.00
C ARG A 27 12.87 -5.77 -22.44
N ILE A 28 12.79 -7.06 -22.13
CA ILE A 28 13.91 -7.88 -21.64
C ILE A 28 14.23 -8.95 -22.69
N VAL A 29 15.52 -9.26 -22.87
CA VAL A 29 16.02 -10.32 -23.73
C VAL A 29 16.86 -11.31 -22.93
N GLU A 30 17.03 -12.50 -23.48
CA GLU A 30 17.90 -13.53 -22.90
C GLU A 30 19.33 -12.97 -22.69
N GLY A 31 19.90 -13.24 -21.52
CA GLY A 31 21.22 -12.75 -21.12
C GLY A 31 21.25 -11.39 -20.41
N ASP A 32 20.12 -10.66 -20.35
CA ASP A 32 20.06 -9.42 -19.56
C ASP A 32 20.18 -9.70 -18.05
N CYS A 33 20.83 -8.78 -17.34
CA CYS A 33 20.77 -8.66 -15.89
C CYS A 33 19.79 -7.55 -15.46
N VAL A 34 18.67 -7.94 -14.84
CA VAL A 34 17.64 -7.05 -14.32
C VAL A 34 17.84 -6.80 -12.83
N GLY A 35 18.12 -5.55 -12.47
CA GLY A 35 18.20 -5.08 -11.09
C GLY A 35 16.84 -4.61 -10.56
N VAL A 36 16.35 -5.23 -9.49
CA VAL A 36 15.11 -4.86 -8.81
C VAL A 36 15.44 -4.13 -7.51
N VAL A 37 15.15 -2.83 -7.46
CA VAL A 37 15.39 -1.99 -6.29
C VAL A 37 14.13 -1.99 -5.42
N VAL A 38 14.15 -2.75 -4.33
CA VAL A 38 13.11 -2.77 -3.29
C VAL A 38 13.36 -1.59 -2.37
N PHE A 39 12.50 -0.57 -2.44
CA PHE A 39 12.73 0.66 -1.69
C PHE A 39 11.66 0.98 -0.66
N ASN A 40 12.08 1.63 0.43
CA ASN A 40 11.20 2.03 1.52
C ASN A 40 11.72 3.33 2.18
N LEU A 41 11.05 3.83 3.22
CA LEU A 41 11.50 5.03 3.94
C LEU A 41 12.83 4.79 4.68
N GLY A 42 13.07 3.57 5.13
CA GLY A 42 14.14 3.23 6.06
C GLY A 42 13.72 3.35 7.51
N GLY A 43 14.66 3.13 8.41
CA GLY A 43 14.51 3.39 9.82
C GLY A 43 15.88 3.41 10.49
N PRO A 44 16.00 4.05 11.66
CA PRO A 44 17.25 4.05 12.41
C PRO A 44 17.54 2.63 12.91
N GLU A 45 18.69 2.04 12.55
CA GLU A 45 19.08 0.69 12.99
C GLU A 45 19.54 0.68 14.46
N SER A 46 20.02 1.83 14.95
CA SER A 46 20.38 2.07 16.35
C SER A 46 19.79 3.38 16.87
N LEU A 47 19.83 3.58 18.20
CA LEU A 47 19.40 4.83 18.85
C LEU A 47 20.23 6.06 18.41
N ASP A 48 21.48 5.85 18.00
CA ASP A 48 22.36 6.90 17.50
C ASP A 48 21.91 7.39 16.12
N ASP A 49 21.28 6.52 15.32
CA ASP A 49 20.80 6.83 13.97
C ASP A 49 19.48 7.61 13.95
N VAL A 50 18.81 7.76 15.10
CA VAL A 50 17.48 8.41 15.20
C VAL A 50 17.52 9.87 14.76
N GLU A 51 18.51 10.64 15.22
CA GLU A 51 18.64 12.06 14.86
C GLU A 51 18.99 12.23 13.37
N PRO A 52 20.01 11.54 12.80
CA PRO A 52 20.28 11.57 11.36
C PRO A 52 19.07 11.20 10.50
N PHE A 53 18.33 10.14 10.88
CA PHE A 53 17.13 9.71 10.18
C PHE A 53 16.05 10.82 10.17
N LEU A 54 15.75 11.41 11.34
CA LEU A 54 14.79 12.50 11.45
C LEU A 54 15.21 13.74 10.67
N TYR A 55 16.50 14.06 10.67
CA TYR A 55 17.03 15.16 9.89
C TYR A 55 16.78 14.95 8.38
N ASN A 56 17.09 13.76 7.85
CA ASN A 56 16.83 13.42 6.44
C ASN A 56 15.34 13.49 6.10
N LEU A 57 14.48 12.97 6.98
CA LEU A 57 13.03 13.00 6.86
C LEU A 57 12.48 14.44 6.80
N LEU A 58 12.89 15.32 7.72
CA LEU A 58 12.44 16.72 7.78
C LEU A 58 12.96 17.58 6.62
N MET A 59 14.10 17.20 6.05
CA MET A 59 14.68 17.86 4.89
C MET A 59 13.94 17.54 3.59
N ASP A 60 13.05 16.55 3.56
CA ASP A 60 12.31 16.19 2.35
C ASP A 60 11.19 17.21 2.03
N PRO A 61 11.27 17.92 0.87
CA PRO A 61 10.29 18.93 0.48
C PRO A 61 8.94 18.34 0.07
N LEU A 62 8.85 17.07 -0.32
CA LEU A 62 7.58 16.41 -0.60
C LEU A 62 6.86 16.08 0.71
N LEU A 63 7.59 15.62 1.73
CA LEU A 63 7.01 15.17 2.99
C LEU A 63 6.63 16.31 3.94
N PHE A 64 7.51 17.31 4.10
CA PHE A 64 7.26 18.46 4.98
C PHE A 64 7.30 19.77 4.21
N ASP A 65 6.20 20.52 4.32
CA ASP A 65 6.07 21.88 3.82
C ASP A 65 6.53 22.88 4.88
N LEU A 66 7.84 23.02 5.03
CA LEU A 66 8.41 24.00 5.93
C LEU A 66 8.36 25.39 5.26
N PRO A 67 7.86 26.44 5.92
CA PRO A 67 7.69 27.78 5.34
C PRO A 67 9.02 28.53 5.14
N VAL A 68 10.14 27.81 5.12
CA VAL A 68 11.50 28.33 5.04
C VAL A 68 12.29 27.54 4.01
N GLU A 69 13.05 28.24 3.17
CA GLU A 69 13.84 27.65 2.10
C GLU A 69 15.35 27.68 2.41
N GLY A 70 16.11 26.86 1.67
CA GLY A 70 17.57 26.88 1.69
C GLY A 70 18.19 26.64 3.08
N ARG A 71 19.16 27.49 3.46
CA ARG A 71 19.94 27.33 4.70
C ARG A 71 19.10 27.44 5.98
N LEU A 72 17.97 28.16 5.93
CA LEU A 72 17.08 28.31 7.08
C LEU A 72 16.31 27.00 7.35
N ARG A 73 15.90 26.30 6.28
CA ARG A 73 15.33 24.94 6.38
C ARG A 73 16.29 23.97 7.04
N HIS A 74 17.57 23.99 6.64
CA HIS A 74 18.60 23.15 7.25
C HIS A 74 18.71 23.34 8.76
N TRP A 75 18.81 24.60 9.21
CA TRP A 75 18.89 24.91 10.64
C TRP A 75 17.63 24.49 11.40
N LEU A 76 16.45 24.76 10.83
CA LEU A 76 15.18 24.36 11.43
C LEU A 76 15.05 22.84 11.54
N ALA A 77 15.29 22.12 10.44
CA ALA A 77 15.22 20.66 10.38
C ALA A 77 16.19 20.02 11.38
N LYS A 78 17.43 20.51 11.47
CA LYS A 78 18.42 20.04 12.44
C LYS A 78 17.96 20.25 13.89
N SER A 79 17.41 21.43 14.18
CA SER A 79 16.96 21.79 15.54
C SER A 79 15.75 20.95 15.95
N VAL A 80 14.77 20.79 15.05
CA VAL A 80 13.58 19.97 15.27
C VAL A 80 13.95 18.49 15.38
N ALA A 81 14.88 18.00 14.55
CA ALA A 81 15.38 16.63 14.62
C ALA A 81 16.00 16.36 16.00
N TYR A 82 16.89 17.23 16.48
CA TYR A 82 17.52 17.07 17.79
C TYR A 82 16.50 17.00 18.94
N VAL A 83 15.51 17.90 18.95
CA VAL A 83 14.47 17.92 20.00
C VAL A 83 13.58 16.67 19.92
N ARG A 84 13.14 16.29 18.71
CA ARG A 84 12.26 15.13 18.53
C ARG A 84 12.97 13.80 18.69
N ALA A 85 14.29 13.74 18.44
CA ALA A 85 15.08 12.53 18.57
C ALA A 85 15.07 11.99 20.00
N GLN A 86 15.03 12.86 21.01
CA GLN A 86 14.98 12.42 22.41
C GLN A 86 13.74 11.57 22.69
N THR A 87 12.54 12.09 22.39
CA THR A 87 11.29 11.34 22.59
C THR A 87 11.20 10.11 21.68
N LEU A 88 11.75 10.17 20.46
CA LEU A 88 11.70 9.05 19.53
C LEU A 88 12.67 7.93 19.91
N ARG A 89 13.81 8.23 20.52
CA ARG A 89 14.75 7.24 21.08
C ARG A 89 14.07 6.37 22.12
N ASP A 90 13.30 6.96 23.03
CA ASP A 90 12.55 6.20 24.05
C ASP A 90 11.61 5.18 23.42
N ARG A 91 10.95 5.55 22.30
CA ARG A 91 10.07 4.64 21.55
C ARG A 91 10.85 3.50 20.89
N TYR A 92 12.00 3.81 20.29
CA TYR A 92 12.86 2.79 19.69
C TYR A 92 13.46 1.85 20.74
N GLU A 93 13.82 2.37 21.91
CA GLU A 93 14.31 1.57 23.03
C GLU A 93 13.24 0.55 23.48
N MET A 94 11.99 0.97 23.60
CA MET A 94 10.86 0.10 23.96
C MET A 94 10.57 -1.03 22.96
N ILE A 95 11.05 -0.95 21.72
CA ILE A 95 10.88 -1.99 20.70
C ILE A 95 12.19 -2.75 20.38
N GLY A 96 13.25 -2.58 21.19
CA GLY A 96 14.50 -3.32 21.06
C GLY A 96 15.72 -2.51 20.61
N GLY A 97 15.64 -1.17 20.61
CA GLY A 97 16.77 -0.26 20.39
C GLY A 97 17.00 0.19 18.94
N GLY A 98 16.15 -0.24 18.01
CA GLY A 98 16.27 0.11 16.60
C GLY A 98 15.07 -0.36 15.76
N SER A 99 14.98 0.15 14.54
CA SER A 99 13.93 -0.24 13.59
C SER A 99 14.28 -1.57 12.93
N PRO A 100 13.41 -2.60 12.99
CA PRO A 100 13.63 -3.84 12.26
C PRO A 100 13.40 -3.68 10.74
N LEU A 101 12.87 -2.54 10.28
CA LEU A 101 12.45 -2.31 8.90
C LEU A 101 13.59 -2.55 7.90
N THR A 102 14.78 -2.01 8.14
CA THR A 102 15.91 -2.14 7.19
C THR A 102 16.34 -3.60 7.02
N ARG A 103 16.45 -4.33 8.13
CA ARG A 103 16.74 -5.76 8.12
C ARG A 103 15.66 -6.55 7.38
N LEU A 104 14.38 -6.31 7.71
CA LEU A 104 13.24 -6.99 7.09
C LEU A 104 13.13 -6.70 5.59
N ALA A 105 13.39 -5.47 5.16
CA ALA A 105 13.40 -5.11 3.75
C ALA A 105 14.54 -5.79 2.98
N ARG A 106 15.72 -5.96 3.60
CA ARG A 106 16.82 -6.75 3.03
C ARG A 106 16.45 -8.22 2.90
N GLU A 107 15.79 -8.80 3.91
CA GLU A 107 15.29 -10.18 3.87
C GLU A 107 14.19 -10.37 2.80
N GLN A 108 13.31 -9.37 2.62
CA GLN A 108 12.31 -9.35 1.54
C GLN A 108 12.98 -9.31 0.16
N ALA A 109 13.99 -8.44 -0.03
CA ALA A 109 14.75 -8.37 -1.28
C ALA A 109 15.41 -9.72 -1.60
N GLN A 110 16.11 -10.33 -0.64
CA GLN A 110 16.73 -11.64 -0.81
C GLN A 110 15.71 -12.75 -1.17
N SER A 111 14.58 -12.77 -0.47
CA SER A 111 13.50 -13.73 -0.73
C SER A 111 12.90 -13.53 -2.13
N LEU A 112 12.74 -12.27 -2.55
CA LEU A 112 12.27 -11.91 -3.88
C LEU A 112 13.26 -12.33 -4.96
N GLN A 113 14.57 -12.16 -4.75
CA GLN A 113 15.59 -12.61 -5.71
C GLN A 113 15.49 -14.11 -5.96
N GLY A 114 15.40 -14.89 -4.88
CA GLY A 114 15.22 -16.33 -4.96
C GLY A 114 13.96 -16.70 -5.74
N HIS A 115 12.84 -16.05 -5.43
CA HIS A 115 11.57 -16.26 -6.12
C HIS A 115 11.64 -15.90 -7.62
N LEU A 116 12.22 -14.76 -7.99
CA LEU A 116 12.35 -14.32 -9.38
C LEU A 116 13.26 -15.27 -10.17
N ALA A 117 14.39 -15.66 -9.59
CA ALA A 117 15.33 -16.58 -10.21
C ALA A 117 14.72 -17.97 -10.44
N SER A 118 14.02 -18.52 -9.44
CA SER A 118 13.41 -19.85 -9.55
C SER A 118 12.20 -19.88 -10.47
N GLN A 119 11.35 -18.84 -10.41
CA GLN A 119 10.06 -18.84 -11.12
C GLN A 119 10.19 -18.37 -12.57
N TYR A 120 11.05 -17.39 -12.84
CA TYR A 120 11.12 -16.71 -14.14
C TYR A 120 12.52 -16.76 -14.76
N GLY A 121 13.58 -16.64 -13.98
CA GLY A 121 14.96 -16.54 -14.48
C GLY A 121 15.41 -17.75 -15.31
N GLN A 122 15.23 -18.97 -14.81
CA GLN A 122 15.67 -20.19 -15.51
C GLN A 122 15.00 -20.37 -16.88
N SER A 123 13.69 -20.13 -16.97
CA SER A 123 12.92 -20.31 -18.20
C SER A 123 13.12 -19.19 -19.22
N THR A 124 13.64 -18.03 -18.80
CA THR A 124 13.86 -16.86 -19.66
C THR A 124 15.32 -16.63 -20.02
N GLY A 125 16.25 -17.27 -19.31
CA GLY A 125 17.69 -16.98 -19.40
C GLY A 125 18.03 -15.56 -18.93
N VAL A 126 17.20 -14.96 -18.07
CA VAL A 126 17.39 -13.62 -17.50
C VAL A 126 17.92 -13.75 -16.08
N GLU A 127 18.94 -12.96 -15.74
CA GLU A 127 19.44 -12.86 -14.38
C GLU A 127 18.69 -11.77 -13.61
N PHE A 128 18.15 -12.10 -12.43
CA PHE A 128 17.51 -11.13 -11.55
C PHE A 128 18.39 -10.89 -10.32
N ARG A 129 18.70 -9.63 -10.04
CA ARG A 129 19.37 -9.21 -8.80
C ARG A 129 18.51 -8.21 -8.06
N THR A 130 18.46 -8.32 -6.74
CA THR A 130 17.66 -7.42 -5.90
C THR A 130 18.53 -6.57 -5.01
N TYR A 131 18.10 -5.34 -4.78
CA TYR A 131 18.78 -4.37 -3.94
C TYR A 131 17.77 -3.75 -2.98
N SER A 132 18.23 -3.36 -1.80
CA SER A 132 17.42 -2.58 -0.87
C SER A 132 17.89 -1.13 -0.89
N ALA A 133 16.96 -0.17 -0.94
CA ALA A 133 17.26 1.25 -0.89
C ALA A 133 16.30 1.99 0.04
N MET A 134 16.85 2.75 0.98
CA MET A 134 16.11 3.48 1.99
C MET A 134 16.19 4.97 1.70
N ARG A 135 15.04 5.64 1.78
CA ARG A 135 14.94 7.06 1.46
C ARG A 135 15.66 7.96 2.47
N TYR A 136 15.61 7.61 3.76
CA TYR A 136 16.10 8.45 4.86
C TYR A 136 17.15 7.79 5.76
N GLY A 137 17.55 6.55 5.47
CA GLY A 137 18.56 5.81 6.21
C GLY A 137 19.37 4.89 5.29
N HIS A 138 20.30 4.12 5.87
CA HIS A 138 21.07 3.13 5.12
C HIS A 138 20.24 1.85 4.87
N PRO A 139 20.55 1.07 3.80
CA PRO A 139 21.39 1.47 2.67
C PRO A 139 20.71 2.54 1.82
N PHE A 140 21.43 3.60 1.45
CA PHE A 140 20.93 4.66 0.59
C PHE A 140 20.84 4.21 -0.88
N TRP A 141 20.13 4.99 -1.69
CA TRP A 141 19.95 4.72 -3.11
C TRP A 141 21.26 4.75 -3.90
N GLU A 142 22.20 5.59 -3.49
CA GLU A 142 23.55 5.69 -4.04
C GLU A 142 24.35 4.40 -3.81
N GLU A 143 24.20 3.80 -2.63
CA GLU A 143 24.84 2.51 -2.30
C GLU A 143 24.23 1.38 -3.15
N ALA A 144 22.90 1.36 -3.30
CA ALA A 144 22.22 0.42 -4.17
C ALA A 144 22.64 0.59 -5.65
N ALA A 145 22.72 1.83 -6.14
CA ALA A 145 23.14 2.14 -7.50
C ALA A 145 24.60 1.75 -7.76
N ALA A 146 25.50 1.98 -6.81
CA ALA A 146 26.89 1.56 -6.90
C ALA A 146 27.01 0.03 -6.97
N GLN A 147 26.23 -0.70 -6.16
CA GLN A 147 26.21 -2.16 -6.22
C GLN A 147 25.63 -2.66 -7.55
N MET A 148 24.54 -2.06 -8.05
CA MET A 148 23.98 -2.37 -9.37
C MET A 148 25.00 -2.23 -10.50
N ALA A 149 25.81 -1.17 -10.46
CA ALA A 149 26.87 -0.94 -11.44
C ALA A 149 28.00 -1.98 -11.33
N ALA A 150 28.42 -2.32 -10.12
CA ALA A 150 29.42 -3.35 -9.87
C ALA A 150 28.96 -4.75 -10.34
N ASP A 151 27.66 -5.00 -10.23
CA ASP A 151 27.02 -6.25 -10.57
C ASP A 151 26.71 -6.40 -12.07
N GLY A 152 26.94 -5.35 -12.87
CA GLY A 152 26.70 -5.38 -14.32
C GLY A 152 25.22 -5.34 -14.69
N VAL A 153 24.38 -4.65 -13.90
CA VAL A 153 22.95 -4.51 -14.21
C VAL A 153 22.74 -3.74 -15.51
N ASP A 154 21.93 -4.31 -16.41
CA ASP A 154 21.53 -3.70 -17.68
C ASP A 154 20.28 -2.83 -17.54
N LYS A 155 19.32 -3.28 -16.71
CA LYS A 155 17.95 -2.73 -16.62
C LYS A 155 17.47 -2.67 -15.19
N ALA A 156 16.70 -1.63 -14.85
CA ALA A 156 16.25 -1.39 -13.48
C ALA A 156 14.73 -1.46 -13.34
N VAL A 157 14.25 -2.10 -12.27
CA VAL A 157 12.86 -2.07 -11.82
C VAL A 157 12.82 -1.44 -10.42
N LEU A 158 12.09 -0.33 -10.27
CA LEU A 158 11.85 0.27 -8.97
C LEU A 158 10.58 -0.32 -8.35
N LEU A 159 10.73 -1.00 -7.22
CA LEU A 159 9.66 -1.71 -6.53
C LEU A 159 9.43 -1.10 -5.13
N PRO A 160 8.31 -0.39 -4.91
CA PRO A 160 8.03 0.20 -3.60
C PRO A 160 7.70 -0.89 -2.58
N GLY A 161 8.19 -0.73 -1.35
CA GLY A 161 7.71 -1.42 -0.14
C GLY A 161 6.36 -0.89 0.37
N TYR A 162 5.59 -0.22 -0.49
CA TYR A 162 4.27 0.33 -0.23
C TYR A 162 3.28 -0.24 -1.25
N PRO A 163 2.24 -0.98 -0.81
CA PRO A 163 1.22 -1.49 -1.72
C PRO A 163 0.41 -0.36 -2.35
N GLN A 164 0.06 0.65 -1.55
CA GLN A 164 -0.70 1.82 -1.95
C GLN A 164 0.25 2.96 -2.34
N PHE A 165 0.15 3.42 -3.59
CA PHE A 165 0.87 4.63 -4.01
C PHE A 165 0.45 5.85 -3.19
N SER A 166 1.43 6.63 -2.75
CA SER A 166 1.27 8.02 -2.29
C SER A 166 2.42 8.87 -2.81
N THR A 167 2.15 10.15 -3.06
CA THR A 167 3.19 11.11 -3.47
C THR A 167 4.21 11.34 -2.35
N PHE A 168 3.81 11.21 -1.09
CA PHE A 168 4.68 11.39 0.08
C PHE A 168 5.64 10.23 0.35
N THR A 169 5.34 9.03 -0.17
CA THR A 169 6.16 7.82 0.01
C THR A 169 6.83 7.42 -1.29
N THR A 170 6.10 6.74 -2.17
CA THR A 170 6.57 6.28 -3.47
C THR A 170 6.99 7.47 -4.33
N GLY A 171 6.21 8.55 -4.38
CA GLY A 171 6.56 9.74 -5.15
C GLY A 171 7.87 10.40 -4.72
N SER A 172 8.12 10.55 -3.42
CA SER A 172 9.40 11.10 -2.91
C SER A 172 10.60 10.24 -3.32
N ALA A 173 10.49 8.92 -3.19
CA ALA A 173 11.54 7.99 -3.61
C ALA A 173 11.85 8.08 -5.11
N LEU A 174 10.82 8.17 -5.95
CA LEU A 174 10.97 8.31 -7.40
C LEU A 174 11.59 9.66 -7.78
N ALA A 175 11.15 10.75 -7.13
CA ALA A 175 11.77 12.07 -7.31
C ALA A 175 13.25 12.05 -6.93
N TYR A 176 13.63 11.32 -5.86
CA TYR A 176 15.02 11.15 -5.44
C TYR A 176 15.85 10.40 -6.50
N TRP A 177 15.32 9.29 -7.04
CA TRP A 177 15.98 8.53 -8.11
C TRP A 177 16.25 9.37 -9.37
N LYS A 178 15.32 10.29 -9.70
CA LYS A 178 15.47 11.23 -10.81
C LYS A 178 16.49 12.32 -10.50
N ALA A 179 16.50 12.86 -9.28
CA ALA A 179 17.50 13.82 -8.85
C ALA A 179 18.92 13.23 -8.90
N LEU A 180 19.12 11.99 -8.46
CA LEU A 180 20.42 11.29 -8.59
C LEU A 180 20.89 11.22 -10.05
N SER A 181 19.97 10.98 -10.98
CA SER A 181 20.28 10.99 -12.42
C SER A 181 20.66 12.39 -12.92
N ALA A 182 19.95 13.43 -12.47
CA ALA A 182 20.22 14.82 -12.86
C ALA A 182 21.55 15.34 -12.29
N ALA A 183 22.00 14.78 -11.17
CA ALA A 183 23.28 15.10 -10.54
C ALA A 183 24.46 14.25 -11.05
N ASP A 184 24.24 13.34 -12.00
CA ASP A 184 25.26 12.38 -12.48
C ASP A 184 25.81 11.47 -11.35
N GLU A 185 24.98 11.19 -10.33
CA GLU A 185 25.34 10.35 -9.18
C GLU A 185 24.91 8.88 -9.35
N ARG A 186 24.34 8.52 -10.51
CA ARG A 186 24.04 7.13 -10.87
C ARG A 186 24.18 6.91 -12.36
N ALA A 187 24.42 5.66 -12.77
CA ALA A 187 24.38 5.29 -14.18
C ALA A 187 22.97 5.43 -14.78
N SER A 188 22.91 5.61 -16.10
CA SER A 188 21.66 5.67 -16.85
C SER A 188 21.21 4.26 -17.28
N TRP A 189 20.33 3.66 -16.50
CA TRP A 189 19.66 2.40 -16.85
C TRP A 189 18.28 2.65 -17.46
N PRO A 190 17.87 1.89 -18.49
CA PRO A 190 16.46 1.73 -18.82
C PRO A 190 15.70 1.29 -17.55
N THR A 191 14.75 2.11 -17.12
CA THR A 191 14.07 1.98 -15.82
C THR A 191 12.57 1.84 -16.01
N THR A 192 11.94 0.93 -15.27
CA THR A 192 10.49 0.86 -15.09
C THR A 192 10.14 0.87 -13.60
N VAL A 193 8.90 1.21 -13.28
CA VAL A 193 8.41 1.39 -11.91
C VAL A 193 7.17 0.54 -11.71
N VAL A 194 7.07 -0.14 -10.57
CA VAL A 194 5.83 -0.76 -10.12
C VAL A 194 4.95 0.32 -9.48
N PRO A 195 3.81 0.73 -10.09
CA PRO A 195 3.07 1.89 -9.60
C PRO A 195 2.33 1.60 -8.28
N GLU A 196 1.66 0.45 -8.21
CA GLU A 196 0.97 -0.05 -7.01
C GLU A 196 0.68 -1.56 -7.16
N TYR A 197 0.43 -2.22 -6.03
CA TYR A 197 -0.04 -3.60 -5.97
C TYR A 197 -1.06 -3.81 -4.84
N ALA A 198 -1.79 -2.75 -4.50
CA ALA A 198 -2.71 -2.62 -3.39
C ALA A 198 -3.88 -3.63 -3.43
N ALA A 199 -4.22 -4.14 -4.61
CA ALA A 199 -5.26 -5.16 -4.82
C ALA A 199 -4.72 -6.45 -5.46
N ASN A 200 -3.41 -6.71 -5.37
CA ASN A 200 -2.84 -7.98 -5.85
C ASN A 200 -3.45 -9.16 -5.03
N PRO A 201 -3.96 -10.23 -5.68
CA PRO A 201 -4.62 -11.33 -4.99
C PRO A 201 -3.74 -12.07 -3.98
N LYS A 202 -2.44 -12.19 -4.24
CA LYS A 202 -1.48 -12.80 -3.31
C LYS A 202 -1.17 -11.90 -2.13
N TYR A 203 -1.11 -10.58 -2.33
CA TYR A 203 -1.03 -9.60 -1.24
C TYR A 203 -2.28 -9.65 -0.35
N VAL A 204 -3.47 -9.64 -0.97
CA VAL A 204 -4.76 -9.75 -0.27
C VAL A 204 -4.85 -11.05 0.55
N GLN A 205 -4.47 -12.17 -0.04
CA GLN A 205 -4.43 -13.46 0.64
C GLN A 205 -3.43 -13.44 1.82
N ALA A 206 -2.23 -12.87 1.64
CA ALA A 206 -1.23 -12.76 2.70
C ALA A 206 -1.74 -11.94 3.90
N VAL A 207 -2.44 -10.83 3.65
CA VAL A 207 -3.09 -10.04 4.72
C VAL A 207 -4.17 -10.87 5.42
N SER A 208 -4.99 -11.61 4.66
CA SER A 208 -6.00 -12.51 5.23
C SER A 208 -5.37 -13.57 6.14
N GLU A 209 -4.26 -14.19 5.73
CA GLU A 209 -3.56 -15.19 6.55
C GLU A 209 -2.96 -14.57 7.83
N ARG A 210 -2.49 -13.31 7.79
CA ARG A 210 -2.08 -12.58 9.01
C ARG A 210 -3.24 -12.31 9.96
N ILE A 211 -4.42 -11.98 9.42
CA ILE A 211 -5.64 -11.81 10.21
C ILE A 211 -6.01 -13.14 10.87
N ASP A 212 -6.00 -14.25 10.13
CA ASP A 212 -6.33 -15.57 10.68
C ASP A 212 -5.36 -16.00 11.78
N GLN A 213 -4.06 -15.77 11.58
CA GLN A 213 -3.02 -16.01 12.59
C GLN A 213 -3.28 -15.21 13.87
N ALA A 214 -3.63 -13.93 13.75
CA ALA A 214 -3.91 -13.09 14.90
C ALA A 214 -5.23 -13.45 15.60
N LEU A 215 -6.27 -13.80 14.85
CA LEU A 215 -7.55 -14.29 15.40
C LEU A 215 -7.36 -15.55 16.26
N GLN A 216 -6.34 -16.38 16.00
CA GLN A 216 -6.02 -17.52 16.86
C GLN A 216 -5.53 -17.13 18.27
N ARG A 217 -5.07 -15.89 18.48
CA ARG A 217 -4.65 -15.40 19.80
C ARG A 217 -5.82 -14.99 20.69
N PHE A 218 -6.98 -14.71 20.10
CA PHE A 218 -8.21 -14.46 20.86
C PHE A 218 -8.78 -15.77 21.44
N PRO A 219 -9.50 -15.70 22.59
CA PRO A 219 -10.27 -16.82 23.10
C PRO A 219 -11.33 -17.31 22.09
N ARG A 220 -11.49 -18.63 21.96
CA ARG A 220 -12.39 -19.24 20.94
C ARG A 220 -13.83 -18.72 21.00
N ASN A 221 -14.33 -18.41 22.20
CA ASN A 221 -15.70 -17.94 22.42
C ASN A 221 -15.95 -16.51 21.93
N VAL A 222 -14.93 -15.63 21.90
CA VAL A 222 -15.08 -14.23 21.46
C VAL A 222 -14.61 -13.99 20.02
N ARG A 223 -13.92 -14.96 19.40
CA ARG A 223 -13.33 -14.81 18.05
C ARG A 223 -14.31 -14.33 16.98
N ARG A 224 -15.58 -14.70 17.04
CA ARG A 224 -16.63 -14.29 16.07
C ARG A 224 -17.14 -12.86 16.29
N GLU A 225 -16.81 -12.26 17.41
CA GLU A 225 -17.23 -10.91 17.82
C GLU A 225 -16.10 -9.89 17.65
N VAL A 226 -14.92 -10.33 17.19
CA VAL A 226 -13.75 -9.48 17.01
C VAL A 226 -14.01 -8.46 15.91
N VAL A 227 -13.88 -7.18 16.25
CA VAL A 227 -13.95 -6.09 15.27
C VAL A 227 -12.57 -5.88 14.66
N LEU A 228 -12.49 -5.91 13.33
CA LEU A 228 -11.26 -5.61 12.60
C LEU A 228 -11.10 -4.09 12.42
N VAL A 229 -9.99 -3.53 12.86
CA VAL A 229 -9.66 -2.12 12.67
C VAL A 229 -8.47 -2.04 11.72
N PHE A 230 -8.73 -1.82 10.44
CA PHE A 230 -7.68 -1.57 9.46
C PHE A 230 -7.11 -0.17 9.69
N SER A 231 -5.84 -0.10 10.08
CA SER A 231 -5.15 1.14 10.39
C SER A 231 -4.13 1.45 9.29
N ALA A 232 -4.32 2.57 8.61
CA ALA A 232 -3.38 3.11 7.63
C ALA A 232 -2.72 4.37 8.20
N HIS A 233 -1.47 4.65 7.84
CA HIS A 233 -0.88 5.95 8.20
C HIS A 233 -1.60 7.08 7.50
N ASP A 234 -1.83 8.16 8.23
CA ASP A 234 -2.44 9.37 7.71
C ASP A 234 -1.49 10.11 6.76
N THR A 235 -2.07 10.87 5.84
CA THR A 235 -1.36 11.79 4.96
C THR A 235 -1.92 13.19 5.15
N VAL A 236 -1.09 14.22 5.02
CA VAL A 236 -1.51 15.61 5.25
C VAL A 236 -2.58 16.02 4.23
N PHE A 237 -3.85 15.90 4.61
CA PHE A 237 -5.00 16.18 3.73
C PHE A 237 -5.25 17.69 3.57
N GLY A 238 -4.92 18.48 4.59
CA GLY A 238 -5.42 19.86 4.72
C GLY A 238 -4.57 21.00 4.15
N ALA A 239 -3.25 20.85 3.95
CA ALA A 239 -2.39 21.96 3.50
C ALA A 239 -1.93 21.83 2.04
N ARG A 240 -1.74 20.60 1.56
CA ARG A 240 -1.34 20.28 0.18
C ARG A 240 -2.37 19.35 -0.44
N GLY A 241 -3.61 19.81 -0.54
CA GLY A 241 -4.67 19.16 -1.31
C GLY A 241 -4.27 18.98 -2.77
N GLN A 242 -3.38 18.02 -3.05
CA GLN A 242 -3.22 17.49 -4.37
C GLN A 242 -4.48 16.66 -4.60
N ARG A 243 -5.48 17.32 -5.20
CA ARG A 243 -6.51 16.67 -6.00
C ARG A 243 -5.78 15.72 -6.97
N GLY A 244 -5.48 14.50 -6.54
CA GLY A 244 -4.56 13.64 -7.28
C GLY A 244 -3.94 12.47 -6.53
N ASP A 245 -3.63 12.57 -5.22
CA ASP A 245 -3.04 11.42 -4.51
C ASP A 245 -4.10 10.30 -4.34
N PRO A 246 -3.89 9.10 -4.93
CA PRO A 246 -4.84 8.00 -4.86
C PRO A 246 -4.78 7.22 -3.54
N TYR A 247 -3.87 7.55 -2.61
CA TYR A 247 -3.59 6.77 -1.40
C TYR A 247 -4.84 6.39 -0.60
N CYS A 248 -5.68 7.36 -0.25
CA CYS A 248 -6.90 7.10 0.52
C CYS A 248 -7.84 6.11 -0.23
N CYS A 249 -8.02 6.31 -1.54
CA CYS A 249 -8.81 5.41 -2.39
C CYS A 249 -8.17 4.01 -2.50
N HIS A 250 -6.85 3.94 -2.59
CA HIS A 250 -6.10 2.68 -2.61
C HIS A 250 -6.25 1.92 -1.29
N VAL A 251 -6.16 2.60 -0.13
CA VAL A 251 -6.38 2.01 1.19
C VAL A 251 -7.79 1.42 1.29
N HIS A 252 -8.83 2.19 0.99
CA HIS A 252 -10.20 1.68 1.01
C HIS A 252 -10.40 0.53 0.02
N SER A 253 -9.82 0.62 -1.18
CA SER A 253 -9.86 -0.45 -2.17
C SER A 253 -9.18 -1.72 -1.68
N THR A 254 -8.02 -1.62 -1.02
CA THR A 254 -7.32 -2.76 -0.40
C THR A 254 -8.19 -3.42 0.65
N VAL A 255 -8.72 -2.64 1.61
CA VAL A 255 -9.55 -3.16 2.69
C VAL A 255 -10.78 -3.87 2.12
N GLU A 256 -11.45 -3.27 1.13
CA GLU A 256 -12.59 -3.89 0.47
C GLU A 256 -12.22 -5.22 -0.21
N GLN A 257 -11.04 -5.33 -0.86
CA GLN A 257 -10.61 -6.60 -1.45
C GLN A 257 -10.28 -7.65 -0.40
N VAL A 258 -9.65 -7.27 0.72
CA VAL A 258 -9.39 -8.17 1.85
C VAL A 258 -10.71 -8.68 2.42
N MET A 259 -11.66 -7.79 2.70
CA MET A 259 -12.94 -8.20 3.28
C MET A 259 -13.80 -9.00 2.30
N ARG A 260 -13.72 -8.76 0.99
CA ARG A 260 -14.35 -9.61 -0.03
C ARG A 260 -13.74 -11.01 -0.06
N HIS A 261 -12.41 -11.12 -0.06
CA HIS A 261 -11.72 -12.41 -0.03
C HIS A 261 -12.12 -13.24 1.20
N ARG A 262 -12.37 -12.57 2.32
CA ARG A 262 -12.83 -13.17 3.58
C ARG A 262 -14.35 -13.38 3.68
N ASN A 263 -15.11 -13.11 2.62
CA ASN A 263 -16.58 -13.16 2.63
C ASN A 263 -17.22 -12.30 3.74
N ARG A 264 -16.56 -11.20 4.13
CA ARG A 264 -16.99 -10.29 5.20
C ARG A 264 -17.30 -11.03 6.51
N ASP A 265 -16.45 -11.98 6.89
CA ASP A 265 -16.60 -12.84 8.06
C ASP A 265 -16.58 -12.11 9.41
N GLN A 266 -16.11 -10.86 9.45
CA GLN A 266 -16.05 -10.01 10.65
C GLN A 266 -16.51 -8.57 10.35
N PRO A 267 -17.07 -7.86 11.36
CA PRO A 267 -17.26 -6.42 11.26
C PRO A 267 -15.91 -5.70 11.16
N PHE A 268 -15.85 -4.61 10.39
CA PHE A 268 -14.61 -3.89 10.17
C PHE A 268 -14.76 -2.38 10.04
N HIS A 269 -13.68 -1.66 10.35
CA HIS A 269 -13.52 -0.23 10.13
C HIS A 269 -12.20 0.05 9.39
N THR A 270 -12.22 1.03 8.49
CA THR A 270 -10.99 1.63 7.94
C THR A 270 -10.71 2.92 8.72
N THR A 271 -9.49 3.07 9.20
CA THR A 271 -9.08 4.15 10.11
C THR A 271 -7.68 4.64 9.76
N PHE A 272 -7.34 5.84 10.21
CA PHE A 272 -6.05 6.49 9.94
C PHE A 272 -5.30 6.78 11.24
N GLN A 273 -3.96 6.69 11.23
CA GLN A 273 -3.11 6.86 12.41
C GLN A 273 -2.01 7.92 12.20
N SER A 274 -1.39 8.39 13.28
CA SER A 274 -0.25 9.33 13.25
C SER A 274 -0.60 10.74 12.77
N VAL A 275 -1.77 11.24 13.19
CA VAL A 275 -2.17 12.65 13.06
C VAL A 275 -1.14 13.56 13.74
N MET A 276 -0.38 14.34 12.97
CA MET A 276 0.72 15.19 13.49
C MET A 276 0.47 16.68 13.25
N GLY A 277 -0.14 17.37 14.22
CA GLY A 277 -0.27 18.82 14.21
C GLY A 277 -1.64 19.34 13.76
N PRO A 278 -1.80 20.65 13.56
CA PRO A 278 -3.10 21.32 13.53
C PRO A 278 -3.86 21.24 12.18
N SER A 279 -3.39 20.45 11.21
CA SER A 279 -3.98 20.36 9.87
C SER A 279 -5.27 19.52 9.84
N SER A 280 -5.99 19.53 8.71
CA SER A 280 -7.04 18.54 8.43
C SER A 280 -6.40 17.22 7.98
N TRP A 281 -6.89 16.11 8.53
CA TRP A 281 -6.34 14.76 8.36
C TRP A 281 -7.41 13.78 7.89
N LEU A 282 -7.01 12.60 7.44
CA LEU A 282 -7.97 11.57 7.06
C LEU A 282 -8.73 11.05 8.30
N SER A 283 -10.03 10.89 8.16
CA SER A 283 -10.92 10.38 9.20
C SER A 283 -11.48 9.01 8.86
N PRO A 284 -11.91 8.22 9.85
CA PRO A 284 -11.75 8.43 11.29
C PRO A 284 -10.36 8.03 11.81
N SER A 285 -9.97 8.62 12.94
CA SER A 285 -8.73 8.30 13.67
C SER A 285 -8.79 6.90 14.31
N THR A 286 -7.67 6.16 14.28
CA THR A 286 -7.56 4.81 14.85
C THR A 286 -7.86 4.80 16.36
N PRO A 287 -7.20 5.63 17.19
CA PRO A 287 -7.56 5.75 18.60
C PRO A 287 -9.03 6.08 18.85
N ASP A 288 -9.59 7.05 18.12
CA ASP A 288 -10.95 7.54 18.39
C ASP A 288 -12.01 6.51 17.97
N THR A 289 -11.73 5.74 16.91
CA THR A 289 -12.57 4.61 16.51
C THR A 289 -12.57 3.52 17.58
N ILE A 290 -11.41 3.22 18.17
CA ILE A 290 -11.32 2.22 19.25
C ILE A 290 -12.07 2.69 20.49
N GLU A 291 -11.97 3.96 20.87
CA GLU A 291 -12.78 4.52 21.97
C GLU A 291 -14.28 4.41 21.67
N THR A 292 -14.70 4.77 20.46
CA THR A 292 -16.10 4.66 20.02
C THR A 292 -16.59 3.21 20.07
N LEU A 293 -15.74 2.23 19.71
CA LEU A 293 -16.07 0.81 19.80
C LEU A 293 -16.25 0.37 21.26
N ALA A 294 -15.37 0.82 22.15
CA ALA A 294 -15.46 0.52 23.58
C ALA A 294 -16.72 1.12 24.23
N GLU A 295 -17.10 2.35 23.85
CA GLU A 295 -18.35 3.02 24.26
C GLU A 295 -19.61 2.29 23.77
N ARG A 296 -19.49 1.54 22.66
CA ARG A 296 -20.57 0.71 22.09
C ARG A 296 -20.50 -0.75 22.56
N ASP A 297 -19.81 -1.00 23.67
CA ASP A 297 -19.67 -2.31 24.31
C ASP A 297 -18.97 -3.40 23.46
N HIS A 298 -18.21 -3.02 22.43
CA HIS A 298 -17.28 -3.97 21.79
C HIS A 298 -16.08 -4.20 22.71
N ARG A 299 -15.78 -5.47 23.01
CA ARG A 299 -14.69 -5.86 23.94
C ARG A 299 -13.48 -6.49 23.27
N SER A 300 -13.58 -6.85 21.99
CA SER A 300 -12.52 -7.54 21.25
C SER A 300 -12.19 -6.81 19.96
N VAL A 301 -10.95 -6.34 19.83
CA VAL A 301 -10.47 -5.55 18.69
C VAL A 301 -9.16 -6.13 18.15
N LEU A 302 -9.13 -6.39 16.84
CA LEU A 302 -7.91 -6.74 16.12
C LEU A 302 -7.52 -5.59 15.18
N VAL A 303 -6.38 -4.96 15.45
CA VAL A 303 -5.82 -3.92 14.58
C VAL A 303 -4.98 -4.55 13.47
N VAL A 304 -5.22 -4.12 12.24
CA VAL A 304 -4.53 -4.59 11.04
C VAL A 304 -3.79 -3.42 10.38
N PRO A 305 -2.47 -3.29 10.53
CA PRO A 305 -1.68 -2.28 9.82
C PRO A 305 -1.71 -2.58 8.32
N ILE A 306 -2.41 -1.75 7.53
CA ILE A 306 -2.73 -2.06 6.12
C ILE A 306 -1.89 -1.29 5.10
N SER A 307 -1.19 -0.24 5.53
CA SER A 307 -0.37 0.63 4.68
C SER A 307 1.13 0.35 4.73
N PHE A 308 1.55 -0.64 5.52
CA PHE A 308 2.95 -1.04 5.69
C PHE A 308 3.10 -2.55 5.69
N VAL A 309 4.19 -3.04 5.08
CA VAL A 309 4.43 -4.46 4.86
C VAL A 309 5.54 -5.04 5.75
N THR A 310 6.19 -4.21 6.56
CA THR A 310 7.24 -4.62 7.53
C THR A 310 6.90 -4.10 8.91
N ASP A 311 7.26 -4.86 9.95
CA ASP A 311 7.16 -4.36 11.31
C ASP A 311 8.11 -3.15 11.49
N HIS A 312 7.64 -2.13 12.19
CA HIS A 312 8.37 -0.89 12.42
C HIS A 312 7.78 -0.15 13.62
N VAL A 313 8.35 1.01 14.00
CA VAL A 313 7.94 1.73 15.20
C VAL A 313 6.44 2.05 15.25
N ASN A 314 5.80 2.33 14.12
CA ASN A 314 4.38 2.66 14.12
C ASN A 314 3.46 1.44 14.25
N THR A 315 3.97 0.22 14.12
CA THR A 315 3.23 -1.00 14.48
C THR A 315 3.59 -1.44 15.90
N SER A 316 4.88 -1.62 16.18
CA SER A 316 5.36 -2.18 17.44
C SER A 316 5.22 -1.24 18.64
N TYR A 317 5.25 0.09 18.43
CA TYR A 317 5.07 1.06 19.52
C TYR A 317 3.72 1.77 19.42
N ASP A 318 3.44 2.47 18.32
CA ASP A 318 2.25 3.33 18.26
C ASP A 318 0.97 2.50 18.40
N LEU A 319 0.86 1.36 17.71
CA LEU A 319 -0.31 0.48 17.80
C LEU A 319 -0.25 -0.47 19.00
N ASP A 320 0.84 -1.24 19.11
CA ASP A 320 0.89 -2.37 20.05
C ASP A 320 1.17 -1.96 21.51
N ILE A 321 1.73 -0.77 21.74
CA ILE A 321 1.98 -0.23 23.09
C ILE A 321 1.01 0.92 23.38
N SER A 322 1.06 1.99 22.57
CA SER A 322 0.33 3.22 22.88
C SER A 322 -1.19 3.07 22.67
N VAL A 323 -1.63 2.59 21.50
CA VAL A 323 -3.06 2.39 21.24
C VAL A 323 -3.62 1.26 22.10
N ARG A 324 -2.88 0.16 22.28
CA ARG A 324 -3.25 -0.92 23.23
C ARG A 324 -3.56 -0.38 24.62
N ALA A 325 -2.65 0.39 25.21
CA ALA A 325 -2.85 0.95 26.55
C ALA A 325 -4.12 1.82 26.64
N ARG A 326 -4.41 2.61 25.59
CA ARG A 326 -5.65 3.41 25.51
C ARG A 326 -6.88 2.52 25.35
N ALA A 327 -6.81 1.46 24.55
CA ALA A 327 -7.91 0.52 24.34
C ALA A 327 -8.29 -0.20 25.64
N GLU A 328 -7.29 -0.75 26.34
CA GLU A 328 -7.47 -1.47 27.61
C GLU A 328 -8.04 -0.54 28.70
N ALA A 329 -7.53 0.70 28.79
CA ALA A 329 -8.05 1.70 29.72
C ALA A 329 -9.52 2.10 29.48
N ARG A 330 -10.05 1.81 28.29
CA ARG A 330 -11.44 2.11 27.89
C ARG A 330 -12.36 0.88 27.93
N GLY A 331 -11.86 -0.27 28.38
CA GLY A 331 -12.65 -1.49 28.52
C GLY A 331 -12.69 -2.36 27.27
N ILE A 332 -11.63 -2.36 26.45
CA ILE A 332 -11.36 -3.45 25.50
C ILE A 332 -10.64 -4.57 26.25
N ASP A 333 -11.29 -5.72 26.40
CA ASP A 333 -10.76 -6.89 27.14
C ASP A 333 -9.72 -7.68 26.32
N HIS A 334 -9.87 -7.68 25.00
CA HIS A 334 -8.99 -8.40 24.08
C HIS A 334 -8.55 -7.48 22.95
N PHE A 335 -7.25 -7.14 22.95
CA PHE A 335 -6.64 -6.30 21.94
C PHE A 335 -5.46 -7.02 21.31
N GLU A 336 -5.40 -7.03 19.97
CA GLU A 336 -4.30 -7.64 19.22
C GLU A 336 -3.92 -6.75 18.04
N VAL A 337 -2.65 -6.80 17.65
CA VAL A 337 -2.17 -6.22 16.39
C VAL A 337 -1.64 -7.35 15.51
N THR A 338 -2.03 -7.41 14.24
CA THR A 338 -1.43 -8.41 13.32
C THR A 338 0.05 -8.11 13.15
N ALA A 339 0.89 -9.16 13.07
CA ALA A 339 2.25 -8.99 12.55
C ALA A 339 2.18 -8.46 11.11
N SER A 340 3.12 -7.59 10.73
CA SER A 340 3.25 -7.19 9.33
C SER A 340 3.57 -8.38 8.42
N LEU A 341 3.51 -8.16 7.10
CA LEU A 341 3.77 -9.23 6.13
C LEU A 341 5.21 -9.76 6.25
N ASN A 342 6.19 -8.91 6.47
CA ASN A 342 7.60 -9.28 6.56
C ASN A 342 7.96 -10.16 5.34
N THR A 343 8.51 -11.35 5.54
CA THR A 343 8.85 -12.29 4.46
C THR A 343 7.75 -13.31 4.16
N HIS A 344 6.47 -12.98 4.40
CA HIS A 344 5.37 -13.90 4.11
C HIS A 344 5.45 -14.44 2.67
N PRO A 345 5.42 -15.77 2.43
CA PRO A 345 5.66 -16.33 1.09
C PRO A 345 4.74 -15.77 0.01
N LEU A 346 3.43 -15.67 0.29
CA LEU A 346 2.46 -15.06 -0.63
C LEU A 346 2.74 -13.57 -0.90
N PHE A 347 3.33 -12.85 0.05
CA PHE A 347 3.72 -11.47 -0.17
C PHE A 347 4.93 -11.38 -1.11
N ILE A 348 5.93 -12.25 -0.94
CA ILE A 348 7.06 -12.34 -1.87
C ILE A 348 6.60 -12.70 -3.29
N GLU A 349 5.63 -13.61 -3.42
CA GLU A 349 4.99 -13.89 -4.70
C GLU A 349 4.28 -12.65 -5.29
N ALA A 350 3.57 -11.87 -4.47
CA ALA A 350 2.90 -10.65 -4.91
C ALA A 350 3.90 -9.61 -5.45
N LEU A 351 5.04 -9.44 -4.77
CA LEU A 351 6.13 -8.59 -5.23
C LEU A 351 6.70 -9.08 -6.56
N GLY A 352 6.92 -10.39 -6.70
CA GLY A 352 7.37 -10.99 -7.95
C GLY A 352 6.39 -10.75 -9.10
N GLU A 353 5.10 -10.97 -8.87
CA GLU A 353 4.05 -10.69 -9.87
C GLU A 353 3.98 -9.20 -10.25
N ALA A 354 4.20 -8.30 -9.29
CA ALA A 354 4.21 -6.87 -9.53
C ALA A 354 5.41 -6.42 -10.35
N THR A 355 6.61 -6.95 -10.07
CA THR A 355 7.82 -6.76 -10.88
C THR A 355 7.62 -7.27 -12.30
N ILE A 356 7.23 -8.53 -12.45
CA ILE A 356 7.14 -9.18 -13.77
C ILE A 356 6.08 -8.53 -14.65
N ALA A 357 5.00 -8.02 -14.07
CA ALA A 357 3.98 -7.30 -14.82
C ALA A 357 4.48 -6.01 -15.50
N GLN A 358 5.63 -5.45 -15.08
CA GLN A 358 6.24 -4.28 -15.73
C GLN A 358 7.26 -4.67 -16.80
N LEU A 359 7.49 -5.97 -17.03
CA LEU A 359 8.48 -6.49 -17.95
C LEU A 359 7.81 -7.18 -19.14
N ASP A 360 8.42 -7.03 -20.31
CA ASP A 360 8.11 -7.84 -21.49
C ASP A 360 9.24 -8.86 -21.66
N LEU A 361 9.02 -10.06 -21.09
CA LEU A 361 9.99 -11.15 -21.06
C LEU A 361 9.95 -11.97 -22.36
N PRO A 362 11.03 -12.67 -22.73
CA PRO A 362 11.11 -13.43 -23.99
C PRO A 362 10.17 -14.66 -24.06
N VAL A 363 9.43 -14.95 -22.99
CA VAL A 363 8.48 -16.06 -22.90
C VAL A 363 7.16 -15.57 -22.30
N ASP A 364 6.06 -16.29 -22.57
CA ASP A 364 4.77 -16.01 -21.95
C ASP A 364 4.79 -16.39 -20.46
N VAL A 365 4.95 -15.37 -19.61
CA VAL A 365 5.04 -15.52 -18.15
C VAL A 365 3.79 -16.14 -17.52
N ASN A 366 2.64 -16.09 -18.19
CA ASN A 366 1.41 -16.71 -17.69
C ASN A 366 1.48 -18.24 -17.78
N GLN A 367 2.29 -18.78 -18.69
CA GLN A 367 2.56 -20.22 -18.78
C GLN A 367 3.54 -20.71 -17.72
N LEU A 368 4.23 -19.80 -17.02
CA LEU A 368 5.16 -20.15 -15.94
C LEU A 368 4.50 -20.14 -14.56
N ARG A 369 3.24 -19.71 -14.45
CA ARG A 369 2.53 -19.48 -13.17
C ARG A 369 1.60 -20.64 -12.82
N PHE A 370 2.20 -21.78 -12.48
CA PHE A 370 1.48 -22.92 -11.88
C PHE A 370 1.47 -22.81 -10.35
N GLY A 371 0.37 -23.20 -9.71
CA GLY A 371 0.34 -23.46 -8.27
C GLY A 371 1.08 -24.74 -7.93
N GLY A 372 1.40 -24.96 -6.64
CA GLY A 372 1.99 -26.23 -6.17
C GLY A 372 1.07 -27.45 -6.36
N ASP A 373 -0.18 -27.21 -6.77
CA ASP A 373 -1.21 -28.18 -7.16
C ASP A 373 -1.29 -28.40 -8.70
N GLY A 374 -0.44 -27.73 -9.49
CA GLY A 374 -0.44 -27.80 -10.95
C GLY A 374 -1.55 -27.00 -11.65
N GLN A 375 -2.40 -26.27 -10.91
CA GLN A 375 -3.41 -25.40 -11.50
C GLN A 375 -2.78 -24.09 -12.00
N SER A 376 -3.22 -23.61 -13.15
CA SER A 376 -2.92 -22.24 -13.61
C SER A 376 -3.49 -21.24 -12.60
N ARG A 377 -2.70 -20.24 -12.20
CA ARG A 377 -3.23 -19.11 -11.40
C ARG A 377 -4.35 -18.43 -12.20
N GLY A 378 -5.52 -18.29 -11.61
CA GLY A 378 -6.78 -17.90 -12.29
C GLY A 378 -6.86 -16.48 -12.89
N TYR A 379 -5.75 -15.77 -13.06
CA TYR A 379 -5.72 -14.45 -13.69
C TYR A 379 -4.38 -14.16 -14.39
N PRO A 380 -4.40 -13.54 -15.59
CA PRO A 380 -3.18 -13.20 -16.32
C PRO A 380 -2.46 -11.99 -15.70
N LEU A 381 -1.12 -12.03 -15.67
CA LEU A 381 -0.32 -10.83 -15.44
C LEU A 381 -0.43 -9.93 -16.66
N ARG A 382 -0.82 -8.68 -16.41
CA ARG A 382 -0.94 -7.64 -17.42
C ARG A 382 -0.17 -6.40 -16.99
N PRO A 383 0.33 -5.58 -17.93
CA PRO A 383 0.88 -4.27 -17.62
C PRO A 383 -0.12 -3.40 -16.86
N TYR A 384 0.40 -2.50 -16.01
CA TYR A 384 -0.41 -1.66 -15.13
C TYR A 384 -1.49 -0.85 -15.89
N HIS A 385 -1.13 -0.25 -17.03
CA HIS A 385 -2.04 0.58 -17.84
C HIS A 385 -3.22 -0.21 -18.45
N GLN A 386 -3.09 -1.53 -18.61
CA GLN A 386 -4.14 -2.38 -19.19
C GLN A 386 -5.15 -2.89 -18.16
N ARG A 387 -4.92 -2.63 -16.88
CA ARG A 387 -5.78 -3.11 -15.80
C ARG A 387 -6.91 -2.12 -15.56
N PRO A 388 -8.18 -2.55 -15.47
CA PRO A 388 -9.25 -1.67 -15.03
C PRO A 388 -9.05 -1.30 -13.55
N ARG A 389 -9.73 -0.26 -13.05
CA ARG A 389 -9.72 0.10 -11.62
C ARG A 389 -10.91 -0.52 -10.89
N HIS A 390 -10.75 -0.82 -9.60
CA HIS A 390 -11.90 -1.09 -8.73
C HIS A 390 -12.74 0.19 -8.58
N GLY A 391 -14.07 0.05 -8.70
CA GLY A 391 -14.98 1.12 -8.30
C GLY A 391 -14.98 1.25 -6.77
N LEU A 392 -15.17 2.45 -6.26
CA LEU A 392 -15.26 2.70 -4.82
C LEU A 392 -16.71 2.43 -4.38
N ASN A 393 -16.91 1.44 -3.50
CA ASN A 393 -18.20 1.14 -2.85
C ASN A 393 -19.46 1.12 -3.73
N GLY A 394 -19.45 0.41 -4.87
CA GLY A 394 -20.65 -0.09 -5.59
C GLY A 394 -21.72 0.89 -6.09
N GLN A 395 -21.75 2.14 -5.61
CA GLN A 395 -22.80 3.14 -5.82
C GLN A 395 -22.25 4.58 -5.90
N SER A 396 -21.04 4.86 -5.41
CA SER A 396 -20.44 6.21 -5.47
C SER A 396 -19.28 6.28 -6.46
N SER A 397 -19.22 7.35 -7.26
CA SER A 397 -18.09 7.65 -8.14
C SER A 397 -16.87 8.24 -7.40
N SER A 398 -17.00 8.51 -6.09
CA SER A 398 -15.97 9.15 -5.26
C SER A 398 -15.87 8.60 -3.84
N CYS A 399 -14.68 8.65 -3.25
CA CYS A 399 -14.38 8.33 -1.86
C CYS A 399 -15.02 9.36 -0.92
N SER A 400 -15.67 8.91 0.15
CA SER A 400 -16.29 9.80 1.15
C SER A 400 -15.28 10.67 1.90
N GLU A 401 -14.06 10.16 2.13
CA GLU A 401 -13.04 10.86 2.91
C GLU A 401 -12.24 11.86 2.06
N CYS A 402 -11.82 11.45 0.85
CA CYS A 402 -10.94 12.29 0.02
C CYS A 402 -11.61 12.90 -1.22
N GLY A 403 -12.84 12.50 -1.58
CA GLY A 403 -13.55 12.97 -2.76
C GLY A 403 -13.02 12.46 -4.12
N SER A 404 -11.97 11.63 -4.13
CA SER A 404 -11.36 11.07 -5.36
C SER A 404 -12.01 9.75 -5.80
N GLY A 405 -11.91 9.40 -7.08
CA GLY A 405 -12.48 8.18 -7.67
C GLY A 405 -11.47 7.06 -7.99
N GLN A 406 -10.20 7.22 -7.62
CA GLN A 406 -9.11 6.37 -8.12
C GLN A 406 -8.83 5.13 -7.24
N GLY A 407 -9.70 4.12 -7.31
CA GLY A 407 -9.44 2.80 -6.68
C GLY A 407 -8.23 2.07 -7.28
N ALA A 408 -7.70 1.06 -6.57
CA ALA A 408 -6.56 0.26 -7.01
C ALA A 408 -6.87 -0.51 -8.31
N ARG A 409 -5.85 -0.93 -9.06
CA ARG A 409 -6.05 -1.71 -10.30
C ARG A 409 -6.53 -3.12 -9.99
N ARG A 410 -7.46 -3.61 -10.81
CA ARG A 410 -7.93 -5.00 -10.76
C ARG A 410 -6.89 -5.91 -11.39
N TRP A 411 -6.46 -6.89 -10.63
CA TRP A 411 -5.55 -7.94 -11.09
C TRP A 411 -6.30 -9.13 -11.70
N THR A 412 -7.55 -9.33 -11.28
CA THR A 412 -8.46 -10.34 -11.82
C THR A 412 -9.43 -9.72 -12.81
N LEU A 413 -9.91 -10.52 -13.76
CA LEU A 413 -11.03 -10.13 -14.61
C LEU A 413 -12.31 -10.06 -13.77
N PRO A 414 -13.29 -9.21 -14.14
CA PRO A 414 -14.61 -9.25 -13.52
C PRO A 414 -15.19 -10.65 -13.66
N ASP A 415 -15.66 -11.21 -12.56
CA ASP A 415 -16.47 -12.42 -12.63
C ASP A 415 -17.75 -12.07 -13.39
N ARG A 416 -18.09 -12.84 -14.43
CA ARG A 416 -19.29 -12.59 -15.25
C ARG A 416 -20.60 -12.75 -14.47
N SER A 417 -20.52 -13.13 -13.19
CA SER A 417 -21.63 -13.47 -12.30
C SER A 417 -22.00 -12.38 -11.28
N THR A 418 -21.25 -11.27 -11.20
CA THR A 418 -21.44 -10.24 -10.16
C THR A 418 -21.52 -8.80 -10.68
N GLU A 419 -22.06 -8.58 -11.87
CA GLU A 419 -22.66 -7.27 -12.16
C GLU A 419 -24.07 -7.27 -11.57
N PRO A 420 -24.47 -6.27 -10.75
CA PRO A 420 -25.87 -6.03 -10.53
C PRO A 420 -26.43 -5.57 -11.89
N ASP A 421 -27.38 -6.35 -12.42
CA ASP A 421 -28.13 -6.00 -13.62
C ASP A 421 -28.54 -4.52 -13.58
N ALA A 422 -28.24 -3.80 -14.65
CA ALA A 422 -28.76 -2.46 -14.89
C ALA A 422 -30.29 -2.45 -14.69
N PRO A 423 -30.88 -1.35 -14.20
CA PRO A 423 -32.30 -1.34 -13.87
C PRO A 423 -33.13 -1.62 -15.12
N SER A 424 -33.77 -2.79 -15.13
CA SER A 424 -34.83 -3.12 -16.06
C SER A 424 -36.01 -2.21 -15.74
N ASP A 425 -36.17 -1.16 -16.54
CA ASP A 425 -37.35 -0.30 -16.56
C ASP A 425 -38.52 -1.10 -17.17
N PRO A 426 -39.59 -1.46 -16.42
CA PRO A 426 -40.76 -2.07 -17.01
C PRO A 426 -41.78 -0.97 -17.29
N SER A 427 -41.46 -0.06 -18.21
CA SER A 427 -42.46 0.85 -18.76
C SER A 427 -42.57 0.68 -20.27
N SER A 428 -43.19 -0.41 -20.71
CA SER A 428 -44.05 -0.32 -21.89
C SER A 428 -45.05 -1.46 -21.90
N THR A 429 -46.32 -1.08 -21.96
CA THR A 429 -47.37 -1.56 -22.86
C THR A 429 -48.71 -1.26 -22.17
N ARG A 430 -49.76 -0.79 -22.82
CA ARG A 430 -50.03 -0.46 -24.22
C ARG A 430 -51.33 0.34 -24.18
N SER A 431 -51.48 1.18 -25.18
CA SER A 431 -52.66 1.95 -25.56
C SER A 431 -53.91 1.08 -25.72
N ASP A 432 -55.00 1.60 -25.17
CA ASP A 432 -56.38 1.14 -25.31
C ASP A 432 -56.96 1.53 -26.69
N PRO A 433 -57.77 0.68 -27.34
CA PRO A 433 -58.81 1.15 -28.25
C PRO A 433 -60.21 0.63 -27.85
N SER A 434 -61.07 1.58 -27.51
CA SER A 434 -62.53 1.68 -27.68
C SER A 434 -63.32 0.44 -28.21
N VAL A 435 -64.16 -0.19 -27.35
CA VAL A 435 -65.68 -0.20 -27.29
C VAL A 435 -66.48 -0.57 -28.58
N PRO A 436 -67.74 -1.16 -28.61
CA PRO A 436 -68.77 -1.46 -27.57
C PRO A 436 -69.58 -2.81 -27.66
N GLN A 437 -70.55 -2.94 -26.73
CA GLN A 437 -71.83 -3.75 -26.69
C GLN A 437 -71.71 -5.14 -26.04
N GLY A 438 -72.61 -5.64 -25.16
CA GLY A 438 -73.92 -5.23 -24.61
C GLY A 438 -74.58 -6.45 -23.91
N SER A 439 -75.67 -6.24 -23.17
CA SER A 439 -76.60 -7.20 -22.48
C SER A 439 -76.15 -7.77 -21.10
N GLU A 440 -76.81 -7.36 -20.00
CA GLU A 440 -77.91 -8.05 -19.24
C GLU A 440 -77.37 -9.17 -18.33
N SER A 441 -77.79 -9.43 -17.07
CA SER A 441 -78.83 -8.98 -16.14
C SER A 441 -78.63 -9.75 -14.81
N ALA A 442 -79.10 -9.20 -13.67
CA ALA A 442 -79.60 -9.90 -12.45
C ALA A 442 -78.61 -10.84 -11.67
N SER A 443 -78.65 -11.07 -10.35
CA SER A 443 -79.56 -10.80 -9.22
C SER A 443 -78.85 -11.25 -7.91
N ASP A 444 -79.33 -10.72 -6.78
CA ASP A 444 -79.32 -11.28 -5.39
C ASP A 444 -77.96 -11.53 -4.71
N GLY A 445 -77.68 -11.08 -3.48
CA GLY A 445 -78.53 -10.77 -2.34
C GLY A 445 -78.04 -11.61 -1.16
N ASP A 446 -77.44 -11.00 -0.14
CA ASP A 446 -77.72 -11.31 1.28
C ASP A 446 -76.96 -10.40 2.23
N SER A 447 -77.76 -9.67 3.02
CA SER A 447 -77.61 -9.12 4.38
C SER A 447 -76.39 -8.28 4.77
#